data_AF-A0A432FCW7-F1
#
_entry.id   AF-A0A432FCW7-F1
#
_cell.length_a   1.000
_cell.length_b   1.000
_cell.length_c   1.000
_cell.angle_alpha   90.00
_cell.angle_beta   90.00
_cell.angle_gamma   90.00
#
_symmetry.space_group_name_H-M   'P 1'
#
loop_
_entity.id
_entity.type
_entity.pdbx_description
1 polymer ?
#
loop_
_entity_poly.entity_id
_entity_poly.type
_entity_poly.pdbx_seq_one_letter_code
_entity_poly.pdbx_strand_id
1 'polypeptide(L)'
;MVFSQLNNDGNGNYEELKQKNIDTGAGLERIASIMQETDTNYETDNFAEIIESINGENIISKRIIADHMRAATFTINDGIEPSNIGRGYIVRRLIRRAAFKAYLMDKENILKVIDVVDIIKKQFIGFIDIDEERVKEVIKKEILSFEKNIQSGLDTINKMIEKNEKFTDKVVFKLFETYGYPMELTQDTLAKKGIEIDLSNMDKLREEHAAKSKGKTKAGMKSQIKSTQKVTELCSKFVGYDKLETQSEVIHSIEENGK
;
A
#
# COMPACT_ATOMS: atom_id res chain seq x y z
N MET A 1 -22.89 -1.66 -15.74
CA MET A 1 -22.43 -1.68 -17.15
C MET A 1 -22.17 -0.24 -17.56
N VAL A 2 -21.01 0.01 -18.16
CA VAL A 2 -20.54 1.32 -18.60
C VAL A 2 -20.41 1.29 -20.11
N PHE A 3 -20.97 2.30 -20.77
CA PHE A 3 -20.82 2.50 -22.20
C PHE A 3 -19.80 3.61 -22.41
N SER A 4 -18.57 3.24 -22.74
CA SER A 4 -17.49 4.20 -23.00
C SER A 4 -17.69 4.79 -24.39
N GLN A 5 -18.31 5.97 -24.43
CA GLN A 5 -18.69 6.67 -25.67
C GLN A 5 -17.89 7.95 -25.90
N LEU A 6 -17.36 8.57 -24.84
CA LEU A 6 -16.72 9.88 -24.88
C LEU A 6 -15.31 9.82 -24.31
N ASN A 7 -14.41 10.65 -24.84
CA ASN A 7 -13.06 10.89 -24.36
C ASN A 7 -13.00 12.25 -23.67
N ASN A 8 -12.60 12.27 -22.39
CA ASN A 8 -12.40 13.51 -21.64
C ASN A 8 -10.97 14.01 -21.87
N ASP A 9 -10.81 15.26 -22.29
CA ASP A 9 -9.51 15.89 -22.51
C ASP A 9 -8.85 16.39 -21.20
N GLY A 10 -9.54 16.30 -20.06
CA GLY A 10 -9.10 16.79 -18.75
C GLY A 10 -9.48 18.25 -18.46
N ASN A 11 -10.05 18.97 -19.44
CA ASN A 11 -10.51 20.35 -19.32
C ASN A 11 -12.05 20.47 -19.31
N GLY A 12 -12.74 19.33 -19.19
CA GLY A 12 -14.21 19.26 -19.20
C GLY A 12 -14.81 19.21 -20.60
N ASN A 13 -13.99 19.04 -21.66
CA ASN A 13 -14.49 18.76 -23.00
C ASN A 13 -14.58 17.25 -23.22
N TYR A 14 -15.64 16.83 -23.91
CA TYR A 14 -15.93 15.42 -24.17
C TYR A 14 -16.13 15.21 -25.67
N GLU A 15 -15.12 14.65 -26.32
CA GLU A 15 -15.21 14.27 -27.74
C GLU A 15 -15.67 12.83 -27.89
N GLU A 16 -16.32 12.51 -29.01
CA GLU A 16 -16.76 11.14 -29.26
C GLU A 16 -15.57 10.21 -29.52
N LEU A 17 -15.57 9.04 -28.87
CA LEU A 17 -14.55 8.03 -29.10
C LEU A 17 -14.69 7.47 -30.52
N LYS A 18 -13.55 7.41 -31.24
CA LYS A 18 -13.47 6.76 -32.56
C LYS A 18 -13.98 5.32 -32.53
N GLN A 19 -13.74 4.61 -31.43
CA GLN A 19 -14.25 3.27 -31.16
C GLN A 19 -14.89 3.23 -29.78
N LYS A 20 -16.19 2.93 -29.76
CA LYS A 20 -16.98 2.82 -28.53
C LYS A 20 -16.82 1.42 -27.95
N ASN A 21 -16.76 1.33 -26.63
CA ASN A 21 -16.56 0.07 -25.92
C ASN A 21 -17.64 -0.12 -24.85
N ILE A 22 -17.85 -1.37 -24.45
CA ILE A 22 -18.70 -1.74 -23.33
C ILE A 22 -17.79 -2.29 -22.23
N ASP A 23 -17.91 -1.75 -21.03
CA ASP A 23 -17.23 -2.23 -19.83
C ASP A 23 -18.27 -2.76 -18.82
N THR A 24 -18.10 -4.00 -18.41
CA THR A 24 -18.98 -4.65 -17.44
C THR A 24 -18.18 -5.07 -16.22
N GLY A 25 -18.65 -4.67 -15.04
CA GLY A 25 -18.20 -5.20 -13.76
C GLY A 25 -19.40 -5.74 -12.99
N ALA A 26 -19.25 -6.94 -12.45
CA ALA A 26 -20.17 -7.52 -11.49
C ALA A 26 -19.35 -8.13 -10.35
N GLY A 27 -19.57 -7.66 -9.12
CA GLY A 27 -18.79 -8.10 -7.97
C GLY A 27 -19.13 -9.54 -7.61
N LEU A 28 -18.15 -10.45 -7.74
CA LEU A 28 -18.33 -11.87 -7.47
C LEU A 28 -18.89 -12.12 -6.07
N GLU A 29 -18.32 -11.47 -5.05
CA GLU A 29 -18.72 -11.62 -3.65
C GLU A 29 -20.18 -11.21 -3.41
N ARG A 30 -20.67 -10.20 -4.13
CA ARG A 30 -22.07 -9.73 -4.02
C ARG A 30 -23.03 -10.65 -4.78
N ILE A 31 -22.62 -11.18 -5.93
CA ILE A 31 -23.42 -12.20 -6.62
C ILE A 31 -23.49 -13.45 -5.74
N ALA A 32 -22.37 -13.85 -5.13
CA ALA A 32 -22.31 -15.00 -4.23
C ALA A 32 -23.25 -14.84 -3.04
N SER A 33 -23.29 -13.68 -2.37
CA SER A 33 -24.22 -13.47 -1.26
C SER A 33 -25.68 -13.56 -1.66
N ILE A 34 -26.05 -13.06 -2.85
CA ILE A 34 -27.41 -13.22 -3.38
C ILE A 34 -27.71 -14.69 -3.68
N MET A 35 -26.80 -15.42 -4.32
CA MET A 35 -26.98 -16.82 -4.69
C MET A 35 -27.01 -17.77 -3.48
N GLN A 36 -26.33 -17.40 -2.40
CA GLN A 36 -26.24 -18.17 -1.14
C GLN A 36 -27.24 -17.68 -0.09
N GLU A 37 -28.07 -16.69 -0.42
CA GLU A 37 -29.07 -16.10 0.49
C GLU A 37 -28.47 -15.59 1.82
N THR A 38 -27.30 -14.95 1.76
CA THR A 38 -26.63 -14.38 2.94
C THR A 38 -26.82 -12.86 3.04
N ASP A 39 -26.86 -12.32 4.27
CA ASP A 39 -27.10 -10.89 4.51
C ASP A 39 -25.89 -10.04 4.11
N THR A 40 -24.68 -10.61 4.22
CA THR A 40 -23.44 -9.91 3.90
C THR A 40 -22.49 -10.77 3.08
N ASN A 41 -21.58 -10.12 2.34
CA ASN A 41 -20.48 -10.80 1.62
C ASN A 41 -19.60 -11.64 2.57
N TYR A 42 -19.54 -11.27 3.85
CA TYR A 42 -18.71 -11.93 4.86
C TYR A 42 -19.29 -13.26 5.35
N GLU A 43 -20.54 -13.56 5.03
CA GLU A 43 -21.20 -14.81 5.37
C GLU A 43 -21.18 -15.82 4.22
N THR A 44 -20.67 -15.41 3.04
CA THR A 44 -20.47 -16.33 1.92
C THR A 44 -19.36 -17.33 2.23
N ASP A 45 -19.40 -18.49 1.57
CA ASP A 45 -18.34 -19.51 1.59
C ASP A 45 -16.91 -18.93 1.40
N ASN A 46 -16.76 -17.91 0.55
CA ASN A 46 -15.50 -17.22 0.30
C ASN A 46 -14.89 -16.56 1.55
N PHE A 47 -15.72 -16.10 2.49
CA PHE A 47 -15.25 -15.37 3.68
C PHE A 47 -15.51 -16.10 5.00
N ALA A 48 -16.57 -16.91 5.09
CA ALA A 48 -16.99 -17.55 6.33
C ALA A 48 -15.87 -18.43 6.91
N GLU A 49 -15.24 -19.30 6.10
CA GLU A 49 -14.15 -20.19 6.54
C GLU A 49 -12.94 -19.39 7.06
N ILE A 50 -12.59 -18.28 6.40
CA ILE A 50 -11.49 -17.39 6.83
C ILE A 50 -11.85 -16.71 8.16
N ILE A 51 -13.10 -16.23 8.29
CA ILE A 51 -13.54 -15.52 9.49
C ILE A 51 -13.60 -16.46 10.70
N GLU A 52 -14.10 -17.68 10.52
CA GLU A 52 -14.19 -18.68 11.57
C GLU A 52 -12.83 -19.12 12.07
N SER A 53 -11.81 -19.17 11.20
CA SER A 53 -10.44 -19.56 11.60
C SER A 53 -9.73 -18.51 12.46
N ILE A 54 -10.22 -17.27 12.47
CA ILE A 54 -9.61 -16.18 13.24
C ILE A 54 -10.08 -16.25 14.69
N ASN A 55 -9.13 -16.33 15.63
CA ASN A 55 -9.43 -16.33 17.07
C ASN A 55 -10.01 -14.98 17.56
N GLY A 56 -10.85 -15.04 18.60
CA GLY A 56 -11.49 -13.89 19.23
C GLY A 56 -13.01 -13.85 19.02
N GLU A 57 -13.69 -12.88 19.62
CA GLU A 57 -15.16 -12.77 19.58
C GLU A 57 -15.66 -11.57 18.77
N ASN A 58 -14.80 -10.59 18.49
CA ASN A 58 -15.22 -9.37 17.79
C ASN A 58 -15.36 -9.61 16.28
N ILE A 59 -16.60 -9.85 15.83
CA ILE A 59 -16.91 -10.14 14.43
C ILE A 59 -16.43 -9.05 13.46
N ILE A 60 -16.48 -7.77 13.84
CA ILE A 60 -16.02 -6.65 13.01
C ILE A 60 -14.51 -6.74 12.80
N SER A 61 -13.75 -7.01 13.85
CA SER A 61 -12.29 -7.22 13.76
C SER A 61 -11.96 -8.42 12.89
N LYS A 62 -12.69 -9.54 13.02
CA LYS A 62 -12.48 -10.73 12.16
C LYS A 62 -12.73 -10.43 10.69
N ARG A 63 -13.83 -9.73 10.36
CA ARG A 63 -14.15 -9.28 8.99
C ARG A 63 -13.03 -8.41 8.41
N ILE A 64 -12.50 -7.47 9.20
CA ILE A 64 -11.37 -6.61 8.80
C ILE A 64 -10.10 -7.42 8.56
N ILE A 65 -9.80 -8.40 9.43
CA ILE A 65 -8.62 -9.27 9.27
C ILE A 65 -8.77 -10.11 7.99
N ALA A 66 -9.91 -10.76 7.78
CA ALA A 66 -10.16 -11.60 6.61
C ALA A 66 -9.99 -10.81 5.31
N ASP A 67 -10.61 -9.63 5.21
CA ASP A 67 -10.52 -8.76 4.03
C ASP A 67 -9.08 -8.29 3.75
N HIS A 68 -8.40 -7.74 4.78
CA HIS A 68 -7.05 -7.21 4.60
C HIS A 68 -6.00 -8.28 4.36
N MET A 69 -6.13 -9.45 4.99
CA MET A 69 -5.22 -10.56 4.77
C MET A 69 -5.43 -11.21 3.41
N ARG A 70 -6.68 -11.29 2.91
CA ARG A 70 -6.97 -11.74 1.54
C ARG A 70 -6.34 -10.79 0.51
N ALA A 71 -6.53 -9.48 0.68
CA ALA A 71 -5.90 -8.48 -0.19
C ALA A 71 -4.37 -8.52 -0.11
N ALA A 72 -3.80 -8.59 1.10
CA ALA A 72 -2.34 -8.65 1.29
C ALA A 72 -1.74 -9.93 0.67
N THR A 73 -2.39 -11.08 0.84
CA THR A 73 -1.96 -12.36 0.26
C THR A 73 -1.80 -12.27 -1.25
N PHE A 74 -2.84 -11.84 -1.97
CA PHE A 74 -2.76 -11.72 -3.43
C PHE A 74 -1.74 -10.66 -3.87
N THR A 75 -1.72 -9.51 -3.19
CA THR A 75 -0.81 -8.42 -3.58
C THR A 75 0.67 -8.81 -3.39
N ILE A 76 0.99 -9.54 -2.33
CA ILE A 76 2.34 -10.08 -2.11
C ILE A 76 2.65 -11.19 -3.11
N ASN A 77 1.66 -12.04 -3.42
CA ASN A 77 1.79 -13.10 -4.42
C ASN A 77 2.17 -12.52 -5.79
N ASP A 78 1.57 -11.38 -6.16
CA ASP A 78 1.89 -10.61 -7.37
C ASP A 78 3.25 -9.88 -7.34
N GLY A 79 4.04 -10.05 -6.28
CA GLY A 79 5.41 -9.55 -6.17
C GLY A 79 5.56 -8.19 -5.49
N ILE A 80 4.50 -7.65 -4.88
CA ILE A 80 4.57 -6.37 -4.18
C ILE A 80 4.93 -6.59 -2.71
N GLU A 81 6.11 -6.11 -2.30
CA GLU A 81 6.56 -6.20 -0.92
C GLU A 81 6.18 -4.97 -0.07
N PRO A 82 5.99 -5.13 1.25
CA PRO A 82 5.79 -4.03 2.18
C PRO A 82 6.91 -2.97 2.09
N SER A 83 6.52 -1.71 1.94
CA SER A 83 7.47 -0.59 1.84
C SER A 83 6.88 0.70 2.43
N ASN A 84 7.63 1.80 2.42
CA ASN A 84 7.15 3.11 2.87
C ASN A 84 6.51 3.95 1.74
N ILE A 85 6.48 3.46 0.49
CA ILE A 85 6.08 4.27 -0.67
C ILE A 85 5.22 3.45 -1.65
N GLY A 86 4.25 4.09 -2.29
CA GLY A 86 3.48 3.52 -3.39
C GLY A 86 2.71 2.27 -2.99
N ARG A 87 2.73 1.24 -3.85
CA ARG A 87 1.97 -0.01 -3.62
C ARG A 87 2.45 -0.78 -2.39
N GLY A 88 3.75 -0.78 -2.12
CA GLY A 88 4.31 -1.43 -0.94
C GLY A 88 3.82 -0.81 0.37
N TYR A 89 3.53 0.49 0.38
CA TYR A 89 2.90 1.15 1.53
C TYR A 89 1.46 0.67 1.77
N ILE A 90 0.70 0.46 0.70
CA ILE A 90 -0.68 -0.06 0.79
C ILE A 90 -0.66 -1.46 1.42
N VAL A 91 0.21 -2.36 0.92
CA VAL A 91 0.36 -3.72 1.47
C VAL A 91 0.78 -3.68 2.94
N ARG A 92 1.79 -2.86 3.28
CA ARG A 92 2.21 -2.64 4.67
C ARG A 92 1.02 -2.22 5.55
N ARG A 93 0.19 -1.29 5.09
CA ARG A 93 -0.99 -0.81 5.82
C ARG A 93 -2.03 -1.92 6.04
N LEU A 94 -2.31 -2.73 5.03
CA LEU A 94 -3.25 -3.86 5.13
C LEU A 94 -2.79 -4.85 6.22
N ILE A 95 -1.53 -5.30 6.15
CA ILE A 95 -0.94 -6.23 7.12
C ILE A 95 -0.99 -5.66 8.53
N ARG A 96 -0.51 -4.42 8.73
CA ARG A 96 -0.50 -3.78 10.06
C ARG A 96 -1.90 -3.59 10.62
N ARG A 97 -2.90 -3.28 9.77
CA ARG A 97 -4.29 -3.14 10.21
C ARG A 97 -4.87 -4.46 10.66
N ALA A 98 -4.65 -5.55 9.91
CA ALA A 98 -5.07 -6.89 10.32
C ALA A 98 -4.40 -7.31 11.63
N ALA A 99 -3.08 -7.19 11.72
CA ALA A 99 -2.30 -7.53 12.90
C ALA A 99 -2.74 -6.74 14.15
N PHE A 100 -3.03 -5.45 13.99
CA PHE A 100 -3.53 -4.65 15.11
C PHE A 100 -4.92 -5.06 15.58
N LYS A 101 -5.83 -5.43 14.66
CA LYS A 101 -7.15 -5.93 15.05
C LYS A 101 -7.05 -7.24 15.81
N ALA A 102 -6.13 -8.12 15.41
CA ALA A 102 -5.83 -9.33 16.17
C ALA A 102 -5.26 -8.99 17.54
N TYR A 103 -4.26 -8.11 17.61
CA TYR A 103 -3.66 -7.65 18.86
C TYR A 103 -4.68 -7.06 19.85
N LEU A 104 -5.67 -6.31 19.35
CA LEU A 104 -6.74 -5.75 20.18
C LEU A 104 -7.73 -6.79 20.72
N MET A 105 -7.88 -7.92 20.03
CA MET A 105 -8.72 -9.03 20.50
C MET A 105 -7.94 -9.92 21.47
N ASP A 106 -6.73 -10.32 21.08
CA ASP A 106 -5.82 -11.14 21.87
C ASP A 106 -4.38 -10.91 21.40
N LYS A 107 -3.55 -10.36 22.29
CA LYS A 107 -2.15 -10.02 22.00
C LYS A 107 -1.33 -11.25 21.61
N GLU A 108 -1.60 -12.41 22.20
CA GLU A 108 -0.84 -13.64 21.95
C GLU A 108 -1.11 -14.23 20.56
N ASN A 109 -2.22 -13.83 19.93
CA ASN A 109 -2.65 -14.34 18.63
C ASN A 109 -2.30 -13.44 17.45
N ILE A 110 -1.50 -12.39 17.64
CA ILE A 110 -1.15 -11.45 16.56
C ILE A 110 -0.54 -12.16 15.34
N LEU A 111 0.31 -13.17 15.55
CA LEU A 111 0.93 -13.94 14.47
C LEU A 111 -0.01 -14.99 13.86
N LYS A 112 -1.03 -15.45 14.58
CA LYS A 112 -1.96 -16.48 14.07
C LYS A 112 -2.80 -15.99 12.89
N VAL A 113 -2.90 -14.67 12.67
CA VAL A 113 -3.55 -14.15 11.47
C VAL A 113 -2.88 -14.61 10.18
N ILE A 114 -1.62 -15.04 10.23
CA ILE A 114 -0.87 -15.57 9.08
C ILE A 114 -1.48 -16.89 8.57
N ASP A 115 -2.13 -17.65 9.44
CA ASP A 115 -2.68 -18.97 9.10
C ASP A 115 -3.84 -18.87 8.09
N VAL A 116 -4.48 -17.70 7.97
CA VAL A 116 -5.51 -17.46 6.95
C VAL A 116 -4.98 -17.62 5.51
N VAL A 117 -3.66 -17.50 5.31
CA VAL A 117 -3.04 -17.71 3.99
C VAL A 117 -3.27 -19.13 3.47
N ASP A 118 -3.27 -20.14 4.36
CA ASP A 118 -3.52 -21.53 3.97
C ASP A 118 -4.95 -21.72 3.45
N ILE A 119 -5.91 -21.07 4.12
CA ILE A 119 -7.33 -21.11 3.74
C ILE A 119 -7.52 -20.42 2.40
N ILE A 120 -6.90 -19.24 2.21
CA ILE A 120 -6.95 -18.50 0.95
C ILE A 120 -6.36 -19.35 -0.18
N LYS A 121 -5.19 -19.99 0.01
CA LYS A 121 -4.62 -20.88 -1.02
C LYS A 121 -5.56 -22.03 -1.36
N LYS A 122 -6.14 -22.68 -0.34
CA LYS A 122 -7.09 -23.79 -0.54
C LYS A 122 -8.30 -23.35 -1.36
N GLN A 123 -8.86 -22.16 -1.08
CA GLN A 123 -10.02 -21.62 -1.81
C GLN A 123 -9.72 -21.32 -3.29
N PHE A 124 -8.48 -20.97 -3.62
CA PHE A 124 -8.08 -20.56 -4.97
C PHE A 124 -7.29 -21.63 -5.73
N ILE A 125 -7.26 -22.86 -5.23
CA ILE A 125 -6.56 -23.97 -5.87
C ILE A 125 -7.07 -24.19 -7.30
N GLY A 126 -6.14 -24.28 -8.25
CA GLY A 126 -6.45 -24.41 -9.68
C GLY A 126 -6.78 -23.10 -10.41
N PHE A 127 -6.95 -21.98 -9.69
CA PHE A 127 -7.14 -20.65 -10.28
C PHE A 127 -5.91 -19.76 -10.14
N ILE A 128 -5.31 -19.73 -8.95
CA ILE A 128 -4.14 -18.91 -8.62
C ILE A 128 -3.12 -19.78 -7.89
N ASP A 129 -1.88 -19.78 -8.38
CA ASP A 129 -0.78 -20.43 -7.68
C ASP A 129 -0.22 -19.48 -6.62
N ILE A 130 -0.45 -19.79 -5.35
CA ILE A 130 -0.02 -18.98 -4.22
C ILE A 130 1.22 -19.61 -3.59
N ASP A 131 2.33 -18.87 -3.62
CA ASP A 131 3.56 -19.20 -2.92
C ASP A 131 3.39 -18.90 -1.41
N GLU A 132 2.74 -19.83 -0.71
CA GLU A 132 2.35 -19.67 0.69
C GLU A 132 3.55 -19.43 1.61
N GLU A 133 4.68 -20.11 1.39
CA GLU A 133 5.86 -19.98 2.23
C GLU A 133 6.41 -18.55 2.16
N ARG A 134 6.60 -18.04 0.94
CA ARG A 134 7.08 -16.67 0.73
C ARG A 134 6.09 -15.64 1.27
N VAL A 135 4.80 -15.80 0.97
CA VAL A 135 3.77 -14.85 1.43
C VAL A 135 3.73 -14.80 2.95
N LYS A 136 3.71 -15.96 3.62
CA LYS A 136 3.72 -16.04 5.08
C LYS A 136 4.99 -15.44 5.67
N GLU A 137 6.16 -15.67 5.06
CA GLU A 137 7.42 -15.09 5.53
C GLU A 137 7.41 -13.56 5.47
N VAL A 138 6.94 -12.98 4.35
CA VAL A 138 6.84 -11.53 4.17
C VAL A 138 5.89 -10.91 5.20
N ILE A 139 4.70 -11.50 5.37
CA ILE A 139 3.72 -11.04 6.36
C ILE A 139 4.31 -11.14 7.77
N LYS A 140 4.92 -12.27 8.12
CA LYS A 140 5.55 -12.49 9.43
C LYS A 140 6.60 -11.44 9.75
N LYS A 141 7.50 -11.15 8.81
CA LYS A 141 8.54 -10.12 8.97
C LYS A 141 7.93 -8.75 9.26
N GLU A 142 6.88 -8.37 8.53
CA GLU A 142 6.21 -7.09 8.73
C GLU A 142 5.46 -7.04 10.08
N ILE A 143 4.76 -8.10 10.49
CA ILE A 143 4.08 -8.17 11.79
C ILE A 143 5.07 -8.06 12.94
N LEU A 144 6.17 -8.82 12.93
CA LEU A 144 7.20 -8.78 13.97
C LEU A 144 7.90 -7.42 14.05
N SER A 145 8.10 -6.76 12.91
CA SER A 145 8.62 -5.39 12.87
C SER A 145 7.64 -4.40 13.51
N PHE A 146 6.36 -4.57 13.25
CA PHE A 146 5.31 -3.69 13.74
C PHE A 146 5.01 -3.89 15.23
N GLU A 147 4.99 -5.13 15.72
CA GLU A 147 4.66 -5.49 17.11
C GLU A 147 5.45 -4.67 18.14
N LYS A 148 6.75 -4.47 17.88
CA LYS A 148 7.65 -3.64 18.71
C LYS A 148 7.15 -2.21 18.92
N ASN A 149 6.40 -1.68 17.96
CA ASN A 149 5.91 -0.30 17.93
C ASN A 149 4.44 -0.16 18.35
N ILE A 150 3.68 -1.27 18.42
CA ILE A 150 2.25 -1.21 18.77
C ILE A 150 2.08 -0.66 20.18
N GLN A 151 2.78 -1.24 21.15
CA GLN A 151 2.64 -0.86 22.57
C GLN A 151 3.07 0.59 22.81
N SER A 152 4.22 1.01 22.26
CA SER A 152 4.71 2.38 22.41
C SER A 152 3.79 3.41 21.76
N GLY A 153 3.19 3.09 20.60
CA GLY A 153 2.19 3.91 19.95
C GLY A 153 0.91 4.07 20.80
N LEU A 154 0.40 2.98 21.36
CA LEU A 154 -0.77 3.00 22.25
C LEU A 154 -0.51 3.82 23.52
N ASP A 155 0.65 3.65 24.16
CA ASP A 155 1.03 4.39 25.36
C ASP A 155 1.15 5.88 25.09
N THR A 156 1.69 6.25 23.91
CA THR A 156 1.80 7.66 23.49
C THR A 156 0.42 8.25 23.28
N ILE A 157 -0.47 7.56 22.58
CA ILE A 157 -1.86 8.01 22.36
C ILE A 157 -2.58 8.19 23.70
N ASN A 158 -2.46 7.24 24.62
CA ASN A 158 -3.09 7.32 25.94
C ASN A 158 -2.57 8.52 26.75
N LYS A 159 -1.26 8.76 26.76
CA LYS A 159 -0.66 9.94 27.43
C LYS A 159 -1.15 11.26 26.85
N MET A 160 -1.30 11.34 25.52
CA MET A 160 -1.82 12.56 24.87
C MET A 160 -3.29 12.80 25.22
N ILE A 161 -4.08 11.73 25.35
CA ILE A 161 -5.49 11.79 25.78
C ILE A 161 -5.58 12.25 27.25
N GLU A 162 -4.77 11.69 28.14
CA GLU A 162 -4.74 12.09 29.56
C GLU A 162 -4.38 13.57 29.74
N LYS A 163 -3.56 14.11 28.83
CA LYS A 163 -3.18 15.53 28.81
C LYS A 163 -4.21 16.43 28.13
N ASN A 164 -5.34 15.91 27.65
CA ASN A 164 -6.32 16.64 26.83
C ASN A 164 -5.66 17.35 25.62
N GLU A 165 -4.64 16.74 25.01
CA GLU A 165 -4.05 17.28 23.80
C GLU A 165 -5.04 17.21 22.64
N LYS A 166 -5.10 18.28 21.83
CA LYS A 166 -5.93 18.28 20.62
C LYS A 166 -5.29 17.39 19.57
N PHE A 167 -5.99 16.33 19.17
CA PHE A 167 -5.59 15.52 18.03
C PHE A 167 -5.93 16.23 16.72
N THR A 168 -4.89 16.63 16.00
CA THR A 168 -4.98 17.19 14.65
C THR A 168 -4.41 16.20 13.64
N ASP A 169 -4.71 16.38 12.36
CA ASP A 169 -4.10 15.65 11.24
C ASP A 169 -2.56 15.61 11.34
N LYS A 170 -1.92 16.72 11.72
CA LYS A 170 -0.46 16.81 11.96
C LYS A 170 0.02 15.95 13.11
N VAL A 171 -0.75 15.86 14.20
CA VAL A 171 -0.43 15.01 15.35
C VAL A 171 -0.52 13.54 14.96
N VAL A 172 -1.58 13.15 14.23
CA VAL A 172 -1.73 11.79 13.71
C VAL A 172 -0.60 11.44 12.73
N PHE A 173 -0.24 12.38 11.85
CA PHE A 173 0.89 12.21 10.95
C PHE A 173 2.21 12.01 11.72
N LYS A 174 2.43 12.78 12.79
CA LYS A 174 3.62 12.63 13.63
C LYS A 174 3.66 11.27 14.34
N LEU A 175 2.52 10.77 14.80
CA LEU A 175 2.41 9.43 15.38
C LEU A 175 2.83 8.35 14.38
N PHE A 176 2.41 8.52 13.13
CA PHE A 176 2.79 7.67 12.02
C PHE A 176 4.28 7.79 11.66
N GLU A 177 4.80 8.99 11.49
CA GLU A 177 6.18 9.23 11.07
C GLU A 177 7.18 8.81 12.16
N THR A 178 6.94 9.21 13.41
CA THR A 178 7.91 9.06 14.51
C THR A 178 7.86 7.66 15.12
N TYR A 179 6.65 7.11 15.28
CA TYR A 179 6.45 5.84 15.99
C TYR A 179 6.02 4.71 15.05
N GLY A 180 5.89 4.97 13.75
CA GLY A 180 5.48 3.97 12.78
C GLY A 180 4.05 3.47 12.97
N TYR A 181 3.23 4.18 13.76
CA TYR A 181 1.88 3.77 14.11
C TYR A 181 0.90 4.18 13.00
N PRO A 182 0.30 3.24 12.26
CA PRO A 182 -0.56 3.57 11.13
C PRO A 182 -1.69 4.53 11.51
N MET A 183 -1.92 5.52 10.67
CA MET A 183 -2.86 6.62 10.93
C MET A 183 -4.29 6.12 11.12
N GLU A 184 -4.63 5.06 10.40
CA GLU A 184 -5.93 4.40 10.49
C GLU A 184 -6.14 3.74 11.85
N LEU A 185 -5.06 3.26 12.47
CA LEU A 185 -5.12 2.68 13.80
C LEU A 185 -5.26 3.77 14.85
N THR A 186 -4.63 4.94 14.63
CA THR A 186 -4.85 6.12 15.46
C THR A 186 -6.31 6.54 15.40
N GLN A 187 -6.88 6.63 14.20
CA GLN A 187 -8.29 6.97 14.00
C GLN A 187 -9.22 5.95 14.67
N ASP A 188 -9.01 4.64 14.45
CA ASP A 188 -9.81 3.59 15.08
C ASP A 188 -9.73 3.64 16.62
N THR A 189 -8.56 3.97 17.18
CA THR A 189 -8.35 4.08 18.63
C THR A 189 -9.04 5.30 19.22
N LEU A 190 -8.99 6.44 18.51
CA LEU A 190 -9.57 7.70 18.94
C LEU A 190 -11.10 7.71 18.80
N ALA A 191 -11.62 7.11 17.73
CA ALA A 191 -13.07 6.94 17.54
C ALA A 191 -13.71 6.16 18.70
N LYS A 192 -13.04 5.12 19.24
CA LYS A 192 -13.50 4.40 20.44
C LYS A 192 -13.59 5.27 21.69
N LYS A 193 -12.85 6.38 21.74
CA LYS A 193 -12.91 7.35 22.84
C LYS A 193 -13.78 8.57 22.51
N GLY A 194 -14.57 8.51 21.43
CA GLY A 194 -15.44 9.60 20.99
C GLY A 194 -14.70 10.78 20.35
N ILE A 195 -13.46 10.59 19.91
CA ILE A 195 -12.65 11.61 19.25
C ILE A 195 -12.60 11.30 17.75
N GLU A 196 -13.32 12.08 16.96
CA GLU A 196 -13.27 12.01 15.50
C GLU A 196 -12.18 12.90 14.93
N ILE A 197 -11.48 12.40 13.90
CA ILE A 197 -10.42 13.13 13.20
C ILE A 197 -10.64 12.98 11.71
N ASP A 198 -10.62 14.12 11.03
CA ASP A 198 -10.57 14.18 9.58
C ASP A 198 -9.12 13.95 9.09
N LEU A 199 -8.96 12.94 8.24
CA LEU A 199 -7.69 12.57 7.60
C LEU A 199 -7.66 12.93 6.11
N SER A 200 -8.56 13.79 5.63
CA SER A 200 -8.63 14.23 4.23
C SER A 200 -7.35 14.93 3.74
N ASN A 201 -6.64 15.65 4.62
CA ASN A 201 -5.41 16.37 4.27
C ASN A 201 -4.12 15.52 4.34
N MET A 202 -4.23 14.22 4.62
CA MET A 202 -3.04 13.39 4.88
C MET A 202 -2.11 13.24 3.67
N ASP A 203 -2.65 13.19 2.45
CA ASP A 203 -1.81 13.06 1.25
C ASP A 203 -0.95 14.31 1.03
N LYS A 204 -1.49 15.51 1.31
CA LYS A 204 -0.70 16.75 1.31
C LYS A 204 0.41 16.72 2.36
N LEU A 205 0.11 16.26 3.58
CA LEU A 205 1.13 16.14 4.64
C LEU A 205 2.25 15.15 4.28
N ARG A 206 1.91 14.04 3.61
CA ARG A 206 2.88 13.10 3.06
C ARG A 206 3.74 13.74 1.97
N GLU A 207 3.14 14.48 1.05
CA GLU A 207 3.86 15.19 -0.01
C GLU A 207 4.81 16.25 0.56
N GLU A 208 4.35 17.05 1.52
CA GLU A 208 5.16 18.03 2.23
C GLU A 208 6.33 17.39 2.97
N HIS A 209 6.09 16.26 3.63
CA HIS A 209 7.13 15.49 4.31
C HIS A 209 8.16 14.92 3.33
N ALA A 210 7.69 14.27 2.25
CA ALA A 210 8.56 13.76 1.20
C ALA A 210 9.38 14.87 0.55
N ALA A 211 8.81 16.07 0.35
CA ALA A 211 9.53 17.23 -0.15
C ALA A 211 10.61 17.72 0.83
N LYS A 212 10.32 17.73 2.14
CA LYS A 212 11.28 18.09 3.20
C LYS A 212 12.42 17.06 3.30
N SER A 213 12.12 15.76 3.19
CA SER A 213 13.14 14.69 3.17
C SER A 213 13.98 14.68 1.89
N LYS A 214 13.43 15.14 0.75
CA LYS A 214 14.21 15.41 -0.47
C LYS A 214 15.13 16.65 -0.33
N GLY A 215 14.97 17.43 0.74
CA GLY A 215 15.84 18.55 1.13
C GLY A 215 17.17 18.08 1.73
N LYS A 216 17.98 17.36 0.95
CA LYS A 216 19.46 17.20 1.06
C LYS A 216 20.03 16.20 0.05
N THR A 217 19.19 15.46 -0.67
CA THR A 217 19.62 14.51 -1.71
C THR A 217 19.47 15.11 -3.11
N LYS A 218 20.17 16.24 -3.36
CA LYS A 218 20.42 16.73 -4.74
C LYS A 218 21.69 16.12 -5.36
N ALA A 219 22.27 15.07 -4.76
CA ALA A 219 23.59 14.56 -5.14
C ALA A 219 23.59 13.25 -5.95
N GLY A 220 22.45 12.61 -6.23
CA GLY A 220 22.45 11.32 -6.95
C GLY A 220 22.33 11.42 -8.46
N MET A 221 21.53 12.36 -8.97
CA MET A 221 21.13 12.36 -10.38
C MET A 221 21.43 13.67 -11.11
N LYS A 222 21.85 14.73 -10.39
CA LYS A 222 22.22 16.02 -11.00
C LYS A 222 23.71 16.16 -11.30
N SER A 223 24.58 15.31 -10.76
CA SER A 223 26.02 15.36 -11.10
C SER A 223 26.28 14.85 -12.52
N GLN A 224 25.55 13.83 -12.98
CA GLN A 224 25.70 13.31 -14.36
C GLN A 224 25.03 14.16 -15.45
N ILE A 225 24.05 15.01 -15.09
CA ILE A 225 23.31 15.80 -16.09
C ILE A 225 24.07 17.09 -16.48
N LYS A 226 25.04 17.54 -15.67
CA LYS A 226 25.80 18.77 -15.97
C LYS A 226 26.90 18.59 -17.03
N SER A 227 27.40 17.38 -17.24
CA SER A 227 28.45 17.13 -18.25
C SER A 227 27.90 17.03 -19.67
N THR A 228 26.69 16.46 -19.84
CA THR A 228 26.04 16.31 -21.15
C THR A 228 25.30 17.57 -21.62
N GLN A 229 24.88 18.46 -20.72
CA GLN A 229 24.19 19.70 -21.08
C GLN A 229 25.06 20.78 -21.74
N LYS A 230 26.38 20.60 -21.83
CA LYS A 230 27.26 21.54 -22.57
C LYS A 230 27.35 21.24 -24.07
N VAL A 231 26.87 20.09 -24.52
CA VAL A 231 26.85 19.71 -25.93
C VAL A 231 25.42 19.92 -26.44
N THR A 232 25.20 21.04 -27.12
CA THR A 232 23.86 21.48 -27.56
C THR A 232 23.41 20.85 -28.88
N GLU A 233 24.28 20.10 -29.56
CA GLU A 233 23.97 19.43 -30.83
C GLU A 233 24.09 17.90 -30.67
N LEU A 234 23.27 17.16 -31.43
CA LEU A 234 23.37 15.70 -31.53
C LEU A 234 24.67 15.32 -32.26
N CYS A 235 25.73 15.06 -31.51
CA CYS A 235 27.05 14.78 -32.10
C CYS A 235 27.35 13.29 -32.33
N SER A 236 26.38 12.38 -32.20
CA SER A 236 26.59 10.95 -32.48
C SER A 236 25.36 10.26 -33.05
N LYS A 237 25.61 9.19 -33.83
CA LYS A 237 24.58 8.30 -34.38
C LYS A 237 24.65 6.96 -33.65
N PHE A 238 23.50 6.46 -33.16
CA PHE A 238 23.43 5.12 -32.58
C PHE A 238 23.55 4.05 -33.67
N VAL A 239 24.52 3.15 -33.53
CA VAL A 239 24.81 2.05 -34.48
C VAL A 239 24.67 0.66 -33.87
N GLY A 240 24.24 0.58 -32.60
CA GLY A 240 24.19 -0.67 -31.81
C GLY A 240 23.13 -1.68 -32.26
N TYR A 241 22.28 -1.34 -33.23
CA TYR A 241 21.39 -2.31 -33.88
C TYR A 241 22.14 -3.22 -34.86
N ASP A 242 23.20 -2.69 -35.49
CA ASP A 242 23.90 -3.37 -36.59
C ASP A 242 25.29 -3.87 -36.20
N LYS A 243 25.92 -3.24 -35.20
CA LYS A 243 27.31 -3.48 -34.84
C LYS A 243 27.49 -3.52 -33.33
N LEU A 244 28.20 -4.55 -32.85
CA LEU A 244 28.62 -4.67 -31.45
C LEU A 244 29.92 -3.90 -31.17
N GLU A 245 30.70 -3.60 -32.20
CA GLU A 245 31.96 -2.84 -32.11
C GLU A 245 32.03 -1.77 -33.20
N THR A 246 32.51 -0.58 -32.86
CA THR A 246 32.75 0.50 -33.82
C THR A 246 33.92 1.36 -33.37
N GLN A 247 34.67 1.89 -34.33
CA GLN A 247 35.61 2.98 -34.07
C GLN A 247 34.85 4.30 -34.08
N SER A 248 35.25 5.24 -33.24
CA SER A 248 34.66 6.58 -33.17
C SER A 248 35.74 7.61 -32.82
N GLU A 249 35.50 8.86 -33.20
CA GLU A 249 36.40 9.97 -32.93
C GLU A 249 35.95 10.72 -31.67
N VAL A 250 36.90 11.07 -30.82
CA VAL A 250 36.64 11.86 -29.62
C VAL A 250 36.53 13.33 -30.02
N ILE A 251 35.29 13.80 -30.15
CA ILE A 251 34.99 15.17 -30.58
C ILE A 251 35.20 16.22 -29.49
N HIS A 252 34.89 15.92 -28.23
CA HIS A 252 35.00 16.84 -27.09
C HIS A 252 35.47 16.06 -25.85
N SER A 253 36.36 16.67 -25.07
CA SER A 253 36.76 16.18 -23.73
C SER A 253 36.49 17.29 -22.72
N ILE A 254 35.84 16.96 -21.60
CA ILE A 254 35.57 17.90 -20.52
C ILE A 254 36.49 17.54 -19.36
N GLU A 255 37.48 18.40 -19.07
CA GLU A 255 38.27 18.27 -17.85
C GLU A 255 37.44 18.75 -16.64
N GLU A 256 37.11 17.83 -15.73
CA GLU A 256 36.65 18.22 -14.39
C GLU A 256 37.87 18.62 -13.56
N ASN A 257 38.10 19.94 -13.42
CA ASN A 257 39.06 20.44 -12.43
C ASN A 257 38.61 20.00 -11.03
N GLY A 258 39.35 19.04 -10.47
CA GLY A 258 39.16 18.53 -9.12
C GLY A 258 39.20 19.63 -8.06
N LYS A 259 38.04 19.87 -7.46
CA LYS A 259 37.87 20.17 -6.04
C LYS A 259 36.65 19.42 -5.52
#